data_AF-A0AAU8LS42-F1
#
_entry.id   AF-A0AAU8LS42-F1
#
_cell.length_a   1.000
_cell.length_b   1.000
_cell.length_c   1.000
_cell.angle_alpha   90.00
_cell.angle_beta   90.00
_cell.angle_gamma   90.00
#
_symmetry.space_group_name_H-M   'P 1'
#
loop_
_entity.id
_entity.type
_entity.pdbx_description
1 polymer ?
#
loop_
_entity_poly.entity_id
_entity_poly.type
_entity_poly.pdbx_seq_one_letter_code
_entity_poly.pdbx_strand_id
1 'polypeptide(L)'
;MKRYLFVMLTVFAVLILSQSVLAREIRLASWNMRWVNSIEFAPGDSGEAERTVKDYNAMREYAKKLQGDVVALQEVGDAEAAYHVFSQGEYTVLLSGRDDPQQTGFALRKGIPFVDNGAYKELGEGDTRYGTDITIFPNSDNALRLLSVHLKSGCFSNRHDEQGTEACSKFQRNMEVLEQWIDARAKEKIPFVVMGDWNRRLLENGDSAWAAIDDKEPKGLQLVNSNQGAMQSVCLVKTWNKDTETWNDSLKNYPAPIDHIILDGRAASFLSENGFEVVTFTEEDSLAYNLSDHCPIYTDMTLPDDKVSLLEADTLHMDRVKLRIMAANITSGNKQSYDLGHGIRIFKGFKPDVVLIQEFNYKENSQKDIKEFVSTTFGEGFQYYRESDAQIPNGVISRWPILDSGKWEDSFAPNREYVWAKIDIPGNIDLWAVSLHFLTKNSRIRKAEARELVAKIKERIPEEDYLVVGGDLNTRNVNEPALKILDEIIDLGPFPEGPKGGKGTNSSRKKPYDWVFADADLNQYQVQTEVGSRNFPKGIIFDSRVYGPLSDVTPVERGDSAAPNMQHMAVVKDFLLYVHE
;
A
#
# COMPACT_ATOMS: atom_id res chain seq x y z
N MET A 1 20.33 -29.57 -68.48
CA MET A 1 19.61 -30.25 -67.38
C MET A 1 20.17 -29.77 -66.06
N LYS A 2 19.34 -29.10 -65.24
CA LYS A 2 19.39 -29.01 -63.75
C LYS A 2 20.68 -28.35 -63.14
N ARG A 3 20.67 -27.24 -62.39
CA ARG A 3 19.74 -26.71 -61.36
C ARG A 3 20.19 -25.31 -60.84
N TYR A 4 19.23 -24.41 -60.59
CA TYR A 4 19.04 -23.36 -59.54
C TYR A 4 20.16 -22.33 -59.23
N LEU A 5 19.93 -21.03 -58.95
CA LEU A 5 19.04 -20.39 -57.95
C LEU A 5 19.02 -18.84 -58.18
N PHE A 6 17.90 -18.17 -58.48
CA PHE A 6 16.96 -17.40 -57.61
C PHE A 6 17.60 -16.32 -56.68
N VAL A 7 17.35 -15.01 -56.96
CA VAL A 7 16.49 -14.05 -56.19
C VAL A 7 17.28 -13.32 -55.06
N MET A 8 17.19 -12.02 -54.74
CA MET A 8 16.10 -11.03 -54.69
C MET A 8 16.67 -9.58 -54.61
N LEU A 9 15.94 -8.60 -55.15
CA LEU A 9 16.09 -7.17 -54.85
C LEU A 9 15.59 -6.87 -53.42
N THR A 10 16.38 -6.19 -52.59
CA THR A 10 15.95 -5.67 -51.29
C THR A 10 15.54 -4.20 -51.44
N VAL A 11 14.24 -3.92 -51.35
CA VAL A 11 13.70 -2.56 -51.14
C VAL A 11 13.37 -2.46 -49.66
N PHE A 12 14.11 -1.62 -48.93
CA PHE A 12 13.81 -1.26 -47.55
C PHE A 12 12.56 -0.37 -47.53
N ALA A 13 11.42 -0.92 -47.12
CA ALA A 13 10.25 -0.16 -46.71
C ALA A 13 10.35 0.08 -45.20
N VAL A 14 10.68 1.31 -44.80
CA VAL A 14 10.54 1.76 -43.41
C VAL A 14 9.06 2.02 -43.17
N LEU A 15 8.35 1.03 -42.61
CA LEU A 15 7.04 1.21 -42.00
C LEU A 15 7.24 1.94 -40.67
N ILE A 16 7.02 3.26 -40.67
CA ILE A 16 6.79 4.00 -39.43
C ILE A 16 5.38 3.61 -38.97
N LEU A 17 5.28 2.67 -38.05
CA LEU A 17 4.08 2.44 -37.26
C LEU A 17 3.89 3.68 -36.38
N SER A 18 2.98 4.57 -36.77
CA SER A 18 2.42 5.55 -35.85
C SER A 18 1.62 4.78 -34.79
N GLN A 19 2.25 4.49 -33.65
CA GLN A 19 1.49 4.07 -32.48
C GLN A 19 0.67 5.29 -32.03
N SER A 20 -0.65 5.17 -32.13
CA SER A 20 -1.57 6.09 -31.48
C SER A 20 -1.35 5.96 -29.98
N VAL A 21 -0.71 6.98 -29.40
CA VAL A 21 -0.56 7.14 -27.96
C VAL A 21 -1.94 7.52 -27.43
N LEU A 22 -2.48 6.75 -26.47
CA LEU A 22 -3.79 7.02 -25.88
C LEU A 22 -3.60 7.78 -24.56
N ALA A 23 -3.99 9.04 -24.55
CA ALA A 23 -4.07 9.86 -23.35
C ALA A 23 -5.05 9.23 -22.35
N ARG A 24 -4.70 9.26 -21.06
CA ARG A 24 -5.51 8.65 -20.00
C ARG A 24 -6.52 9.65 -19.49
N GLU A 25 -7.79 9.42 -19.80
CA GLU A 25 -8.90 10.14 -19.18
C GLU A 25 -9.13 9.63 -17.75
N ILE A 26 -9.37 10.56 -16.82
CA ILE A 26 -9.73 10.26 -15.44
C ILE A 26 -10.82 11.22 -14.95
N ARG A 27 -11.81 10.66 -14.26
CA ARG A 27 -12.88 11.42 -13.61
C ARG A 27 -12.67 11.51 -12.11
N LEU A 28 -12.36 12.72 -11.63
CA LEU A 28 -12.31 13.01 -10.20
C LEU A 28 -13.67 13.53 -9.72
N ALA A 29 -14.24 12.91 -8.71
CA ALA A 29 -15.56 13.27 -8.18
C ALA A 29 -15.54 13.51 -6.66
N SER A 30 -16.55 14.24 -6.17
CA SER A 30 -16.78 14.43 -4.74
C SER A 30 -18.25 14.22 -4.40
N TRP A 31 -18.52 13.56 -3.27
CA TRP A 31 -19.87 13.39 -2.77
C TRP A 31 -19.92 13.35 -1.24
N ASN A 32 -20.51 14.39 -0.64
CA ASN A 32 -21.05 14.29 0.70
C ASN A 32 -22.30 13.41 0.64
N MET A 33 -22.25 12.22 1.24
CA MET A 33 -23.33 11.24 1.15
C MET A 33 -24.34 11.36 2.28
N ARG A 34 -24.14 12.31 3.21
CA ARG A 34 -24.96 12.58 4.40
C ARG A 34 -25.23 11.33 5.23
N TRP A 35 -24.53 11.12 6.34
CA TRP A 35 -24.79 10.02 7.28
C TRP A 35 -24.93 8.61 6.64
N VAL A 36 -24.05 8.24 5.69
CA VAL A 36 -24.03 6.85 5.18
C VAL A 36 -23.28 5.97 6.18
N ASN A 37 -24.01 5.19 6.98
CA ASN A 37 -23.49 4.39 8.08
C ASN A 37 -23.98 2.94 8.00
N SER A 38 -23.19 1.99 8.49
CA SER A 38 -23.69 0.65 8.79
C SER A 38 -24.59 0.69 10.03
N ILE A 39 -25.28 -0.42 10.30
CA ILE A 39 -26.15 -0.57 11.48
C ILE A 39 -25.38 -0.29 12.78
N GLU A 40 -24.07 -0.56 12.84
CA GLU A 40 -23.23 -0.33 14.01
C GLU A 40 -23.05 1.17 14.33
N PHE A 41 -23.11 2.02 13.30
CA PHE A 41 -22.92 3.48 13.40
C PHE A 41 -24.17 4.29 13.08
N ALA A 42 -25.33 3.64 12.95
CA ALA A 42 -26.61 4.32 12.78
C ALA A 42 -26.84 5.23 14.01
N PRO A 43 -26.95 6.56 13.86
CA PRO A 43 -27.24 7.43 14.99
C PRO A 43 -28.61 7.02 15.54
N GLY A 44 -28.67 6.73 16.84
CA GLY A 44 -29.88 6.19 17.48
C GLY A 44 -31.11 7.06 17.22
N ASP A 45 -32.24 6.40 16.91
CA ASP A 45 -33.63 6.87 16.80
C ASP A 45 -33.95 8.20 16.08
N SER A 46 -32.98 8.95 15.53
CA SER A 46 -33.27 10.12 14.69
C SER A 46 -33.53 9.66 13.25
N GLY A 47 -34.80 9.66 12.82
CA GLY A 47 -35.24 9.27 11.47
C GLY A 47 -34.58 10.04 10.31
N GLU A 48 -33.81 11.10 10.59
CA GLU A 48 -32.99 11.83 9.62
C GLU A 48 -31.97 10.91 8.92
N ALA A 49 -31.32 9.99 9.64
CA ALA A 49 -30.26 9.15 9.11
C ALA A 49 -30.72 7.75 8.63
N GLU A 50 -32.01 7.41 8.81
CA GLU A 50 -32.52 6.09 8.45
C GLU A 50 -32.60 5.90 6.93
N ARG A 51 -31.84 4.95 6.40
CA ARG A 51 -31.92 4.53 4.99
C ARG A 51 -32.37 3.09 4.87
N THR A 52 -33.30 2.87 3.95
CA THR A 52 -33.75 1.56 3.53
C THR A 52 -32.89 1.03 2.38
N VAL A 53 -33.07 -0.26 2.05
CA VAL A 53 -32.45 -0.88 0.86
C VAL A 53 -32.82 -0.14 -0.43
N LYS A 54 -34.03 0.44 -0.52
CA LYS A 54 -34.46 1.20 -1.71
C LYS A 54 -33.69 2.50 -1.85
N ASP A 55 -33.38 3.16 -0.75
CA ASP A 55 -32.61 4.42 -0.75
C ASP A 55 -31.17 4.15 -1.20
N TYR A 56 -30.54 3.11 -0.66
CA TYR A 56 -29.20 2.69 -1.10
C TYR A 56 -29.17 2.27 -2.57
N ASN A 57 -30.19 1.57 -3.07
CA ASN A 57 -30.30 1.25 -4.49
C ASN A 57 -30.40 2.51 -5.35
N ALA A 58 -31.19 3.51 -4.93
CA ALA A 58 -31.28 4.78 -5.64
C ALA A 58 -29.93 5.53 -5.64
N MET A 59 -29.25 5.61 -4.49
CA MET A 59 -27.89 6.20 -4.41
C MET A 59 -26.90 5.48 -5.32
N ARG A 60 -26.95 4.14 -5.40
CA ARG A 60 -26.12 3.33 -6.31
C ARG A 60 -26.36 3.67 -7.78
N GLU A 61 -27.59 3.95 -8.18
CA GLU A 61 -27.88 4.40 -9.55
C GLU A 61 -27.25 5.76 -9.85
N TYR A 62 -27.22 6.68 -8.87
CA TYR A 62 -26.49 7.95 -9.02
C TYR A 62 -24.97 7.77 -9.03
N ALA A 63 -24.42 6.84 -8.23
CA ALA A 63 -23.00 6.47 -8.31
C ALA A 63 -22.62 5.90 -9.69
N LYS A 64 -23.50 5.10 -10.30
CA LYS A 64 -23.31 4.60 -11.67
C LYS A 64 -23.37 5.71 -12.72
N LYS A 65 -24.26 6.71 -12.55
CA LYS A 65 -24.32 7.89 -13.43
C LYS A 65 -23.07 8.77 -13.29
N LEU A 66 -22.55 8.89 -12.06
CA LEU A 66 -21.33 9.63 -11.78
C LEU A 66 -20.13 9.08 -12.55
N GLN A 67 -20.01 7.75 -12.64
CA GLN A 67 -18.88 7.08 -13.28
C GLN A 67 -17.51 7.53 -12.75
N GLY A 68 -17.44 8.02 -11.51
CA GLY A 68 -16.22 8.57 -10.94
C GLY A 68 -15.12 7.51 -10.82
N ASP A 69 -13.93 7.85 -11.27
CA ASP A 69 -12.75 6.98 -11.15
C ASP A 69 -12.17 7.09 -9.75
N VAL A 70 -12.09 8.31 -9.21
CA VAL A 70 -11.73 8.57 -7.81
C VAL A 70 -12.77 9.49 -7.22
N VAL A 71 -13.51 9.02 -6.21
CA VAL A 71 -14.59 9.76 -5.58
C VAL A 71 -14.21 10.11 -4.15
N ALA A 72 -13.99 11.38 -3.86
CA ALA A 72 -13.86 11.89 -2.49
C ALA A 72 -15.20 11.75 -1.76
N LEU A 73 -15.20 11.01 -0.65
CA LEU A 73 -16.38 10.73 0.16
C LEU A 73 -16.39 11.58 1.41
N GLN A 74 -17.56 12.07 1.81
CA GLN A 74 -17.80 12.72 3.10
C GLN A 74 -19.04 12.15 3.79
N GLU A 75 -19.04 12.21 5.13
CA GLU A 75 -20.09 11.68 6.01
C GLU A 75 -20.35 10.17 5.85
N VAL A 76 -19.26 9.40 5.85
CA VAL A 76 -19.30 7.94 5.78
C VAL A 76 -18.87 7.33 7.11
N GLY A 77 -19.68 6.46 7.69
CA GLY A 77 -19.38 5.82 8.97
C GLY A 77 -18.32 4.75 8.89
N ASP A 78 -18.35 3.94 7.84
CA ASP A 78 -17.46 2.80 7.65
C ASP A 78 -17.46 2.33 6.18
N ALA A 79 -16.52 1.43 5.86
CA ALA A 79 -16.37 0.94 4.50
C ALA A 79 -17.56 0.08 4.03
N GLU A 80 -18.23 -0.66 4.93
CA GLU A 80 -19.40 -1.47 4.60
C GLU A 80 -20.55 -0.58 4.11
N ALA A 81 -20.78 0.55 4.80
CA ALA A 81 -21.76 1.56 4.42
C ALA A 81 -21.46 2.15 3.03
N ALA A 82 -20.21 2.51 2.77
CA ALA A 82 -19.80 2.98 1.44
C ALA A 82 -20.07 1.93 0.35
N TYR A 83 -19.89 0.64 0.66
CA TYR A 83 -20.14 -0.44 -0.29
C TYR A 83 -21.63 -0.65 -0.65
N HIS A 84 -22.55 -0.08 0.14
CA HIS A 84 -23.96 0.01 -0.26
C HIS A 84 -24.22 0.98 -1.41
N VAL A 85 -23.31 1.93 -1.67
CA VAL A 85 -23.39 2.91 -2.76
C VAL A 85 -22.41 2.55 -3.89
N PHE A 86 -21.14 2.29 -3.56
CA PHE A 86 -20.08 1.91 -4.51
C PHE A 86 -19.85 0.40 -4.46
N SER A 87 -19.87 -0.32 -5.58
CA SER A 87 -19.71 -1.78 -5.54
C SER A 87 -18.31 -2.19 -5.02
N GLN A 88 -18.23 -3.07 -4.01
CA GLN A 88 -16.96 -3.65 -3.54
C GLN A 88 -16.22 -4.44 -4.63
N GLY A 89 -16.95 -4.91 -5.65
CA GLY A 89 -16.37 -5.55 -6.82
C GLY A 89 -15.59 -4.58 -7.71
N GLU A 90 -16.01 -3.31 -7.75
CA GLU A 90 -15.52 -2.29 -8.69
C GLU A 90 -14.68 -1.20 -8.03
N TYR A 91 -14.84 -0.98 -6.72
CA TYR A 91 -14.16 0.07 -5.97
C TYR A 91 -13.44 -0.49 -4.73
N THR A 92 -12.36 0.19 -4.37
CA THR A 92 -11.69 0.09 -3.07
C THR A 92 -12.05 1.34 -2.26
N VAL A 93 -12.53 1.16 -1.03
CA VAL A 93 -12.85 2.26 -0.12
C VAL A 93 -11.74 2.45 0.89
N LEU A 94 -11.28 3.70 1.04
CA LEU A 94 -10.33 4.15 2.05
C LEU A 94 -10.99 5.27 2.86
N LEU A 95 -10.92 5.21 4.20
CA LEU A 95 -11.46 6.23 5.09
C LEU A 95 -10.38 6.76 6.03
N SER A 96 -10.60 7.96 6.57
CA SER A 96 -9.67 8.64 7.49
C SER A 96 -9.37 7.87 8.81
N GLY A 97 -10.19 6.88 9.18
CA GLY A 97 -10.00 6.10 10.40
C GLY A 97 -10.29 6.88 11.68
N ARG A 98 -11.15 7.91 11.61
CA ARG A 98 -11.64 8.64 12.79
C ARG A 98 -12.65 7.77 13.55
N ASP A 99 -12.62 7.81 14.87
CA ASP A 99 -13.61 7.17 15.75
C ASP A 99 -14.90 8.03 15.84
N ASP A 100 -15.53 8.23 14.68
CA ASP A 100 -16.75 9.02 14.50
C ASP A 100 -17.45 8.61 13.20
N PRO A 101 -18.79 8.56 13.15
CA PRO A 101 -19.55 8.13 11.97
C PRO A 101 -19.48 9.11 10.78
N GLN A 102 -18.86 10.28 10.93
CA GLN A 102 -18.69 11.22 9.83
C GLN A 102 -17.23 11.30 9.38
N GLN A 103 -16.79 10.27 8.66
CA GLN A 103 -15.45 10.22 8.09
C GLN A 103 -15.41 10.87 6.70
N THR A 104 -14.24 11.42 6.37
CA THR A 104 -13.84 11.64 4.98
C THR A 104 -13.16 10.37 4.44
N GLY A 105 -13.10 10.25 3.12
CA GLY A 105 -12.44 9.14 2.47
C GLY A 105 -12.43 9.22 0.95
N PHE A 106 -12.14 8.09 0.32
CA PHE A 106 -12.23 7.88 -1.12
C PHE A 106 -12.86 6.53 -1.46
N ALA A 107 -13.71 6.50 -2.49
CA ALA A 107 -13.97 5.31 -3.28
C ALA A 107 -13.13 5.40 -4.56
N LEU A 108 -12.16 4.50 -4.71
CA LEU A 108 -11.28 4.43 -5.87
C LEU A 108 -11.68 3.27 -6.75
N ARG A 109 -11.95 3.51 -8.04
CA ARG A 109 -12.19 2.44 -9.02
C ARG A 109 -10.97 1.52 -9.05
N LYS A 110 -11.21 0.21 -9.00
CA LYS A 110 -10.15 -0.78 -9.09
C LYS A 110 -9.39 -0.62 -10.41
N GLY A 111 -8.08 -0.85 -10.36
CA GLY A 111 -7.16 -0.58 -11.47
C GLY A 111 -6.50 0.80 -11.42
N ILE A 112 -6.90 1.67 -10.49
CA ILE A 112 -6.17 2.91 -10.18
C ILE A 112 -5.16 2.62 -9.07
N PRO A 113 -3.85 2.59 -9.35
CA PRO A 113 -2.84 2.47 -8.32
C PRO A 113 -2.83 3.72 -7.44
N PHE A 114 -2.71 3.51 -6.14
CA PHE A 114 -2.63 4.59 -5.16
C PHE A 114 -1.77 4.20 -3.96
N VAL A 115 -1.21 5.21 -3.30
CA VAL A 115 -0.64 5.13 -1.95
C VAL A 115 -1.55 5.90 -0.99
N ASP A 116 -1.84 5.29 0.15
CA ASP A 116 -2.46 5.96 1.30
C ASP A 116 -1.38 6.75 2.05
N ASN A 117 -1.50 8.09 2.06
CA ASN A 117 -0.56 8.96 2.76
C ASN A 117 -0.95 9.16 4.25
N GLY A 118 -2.04 8.54 4.69
CA GLY A 118 -2.61 8.66 6.02
C GLY A 118 -3.62 9.80 6.13
N ALA A 119 -4.34 9.81 7.25
CA ALA A 119 -5.27 10.88 7.57
C ALA A 119 -4.53 12.17 7.95
N TYR A 120 -4.98 13.30 7.39
CA TYR A 120 -4.53 14.63 7.80
C TYR A 120 -5.33 15.07 9.03
N LYS A 121 -4.82 14.68 10.20
CA LYS A 121 -5.54 14.76 11.48
C LYS A 121 -5.63 16.19 12.01
N GLU A 122 -4.68 17.03 11.64
CA GLU A 122 -4.60 18.44 12.01
C GLU A 122 -5.86 19.21 11.58
N LEU A 123 -6.49 18.78 10.47
CA LEU A 123 -7.74 19.38 10.00
C LEU A 123 -8.92 19.11 10.95
N GLY A 124 -8.84 18.05 11.77
CA GLY A 124 -9.89 17.70 12.73
C GLY A 124 -9.54 18.08 14.16
N GLU A 125 -10.16 19.15 14.64
CA GLU A 125 -10.21 19.56 16.04
C GLU A 125 -11.64 19.43 16.59
N GLY A 126 -11.81 18.70 17.70
CA GLY A 126 -13.12 18.51 18.35
C GLY A 126 -14.11 17.75 17.47
N ASP A 127 -15.20 18.42 17.06
CA ASP A 127 -16.23 17.85 16.19
C ASP A 127 -15.88 17.90 14.69
N THR A 128 -14.79 18.56 14.28
CA THR A 128 -14.38 18.71 12.86
C THR A 128 -13.56 17.53 12.33
N ARG A 129 -13.66 17.25 11.03
CA ARG A 129 -13.23 15.98 10.42
C ARG A 129 -11.77 16.01 9.98
N TYR A 130 -11.10 14.86 10.05
CA TYR A 130 -9.78 14.67 9.43
C TYR A 130 -9.90 14.77 7.90
N GLY A 131 -8.81 15.16 7.24
CA GLY A 131 -8.68 14.94 5.80
C GLY A 131 -8.24 13.51 5.50
N THR A 132 -8.58 12.99 4.33
CA THR A 132 -8.00 11.74 3.80
C THR A 132 -7.08 12.08 2.64
N ASP A 133 -5.80 11.71 2.73
CA ASP A 133 -4.75 12.09 1.78
C ASP A 133 -4.23 10.84 1.04
N ILE A 134 -4.29 10.86 -0.29
CA ILE A 134 -3.79 9.78 -1.16
C ILE A 134 -2.93 10.34 -2.28
N THR A 135 -2.15 9.47 -2.91
CA THR A 135 -1.50 9.77 -4.19
C THR A 135 -1.85 8.67 -5.18
N ILE A 136 -2.55 9.03 -6.26
CA ILE A 136 -2.85 8.11 -7.36
C ILE A 136 -1.74 8.16 -8.41
N PHE A 137 -1.57 7.06 -9.14
CA PHE A 137 -0.44 6.83 -10.05
C PHE A 137 0.92 7.13 -9.40
N PRO A 138 1.17 6.62 -8.18
CA PRO A 138 2.44 6.83 -7.50
C PRO A 138 3.58 6.30 -8.36
N ASN A 139 4.71 7.01 -8.36
CA ASN A 139 5.92 6.68 -9.13
C ASN A 139 5.79 6.84 -10.66
N SER A 140 4.79 7.59 -11.15
CA SER A 140 4.69 7.98 -12.56
C SER A 140 4.80 9.49 -12.73
N ASP A 141 5.01 9.96 -13.97
CA ASP A 141 4.90 11.38 -14.32
C ASP A 141 3.45 11.91 -14.14
N ASN A 142 2.50 10.99 -14.06
CA ASN A 142 1.07 11.21 -13.81
C ASN A 142 0.69 11.19 -12.32
N ALA A 143 1.65 11.17 -11.39
CA ALA A 143 1.37 11.19 -9.96
C ALA A 143 0.49 12.40 -9.59
N LEU A 144 -0.65 12.14 -8.94
CA LEU A 144 -1.61 13.16 -8.54
C LEU A 144 -2.00 12.97 -7.07
N ARG A 145 -1.72 14.00 -6.25
CA ARG A 145 -2.03 13.99 -4.81
C ARG A 145 -3.43 14.52 -4.56
N LEU A 146 -4.25 13.77 -3.83
CA LEU A 146 -5.66 14.09 -3.61
C LEU A 146 -5.96 14.18 -2.12
N LEU A 147 -6.69 15.22 -1.71
CA LEU A 147 -7.18 15.40 -0.34
C LEU A 147 -8.71 15.48 -0.33
N SER A 148 -9.36 14.56 0.39
CA SER A 148 -10.79 14.62 0.69
C SER A 148 -11.02 15.42 1.97
N VAL A 149 -11.88 16.44 1.92
CA VAL A 149 -12.19 17.33 3.05
C VAL A 149 -13.69 17.42 3.34
N HIS A 150 -14.04 17.65 4.60
CA HIS A 150 -15.38 18.06 5.01
C HIS A 150 -15.25 19.10 6.11
N LEU A 151 -15.33 20.37 5.72
CA LEU A 151 -15.05 21.51 6.61
C LEU A 151 -16.25 21.86 7.49
N LYS A 152 -16.00 22.62 8.56
CA LYS A 152 -17.05 22.99 9.51
C LYS A 152 -18.18 23.80 8.86
N SER A 153 -19.40 23.28 8.95
CA SER A 153 -20.64 23.99 8.56
C SER A 153 -20.99 25.15 9.48
N GLY A 154 -21.74 26.13 8.95
CA GLY A 154 -22.25 27.31 9.65
C GLY A 154 -21.54 28.62 9.30
N CYS A 155 -20.53 28.60 8.42
CA CYS A 155 -19.78 29.77 7.97
C CYS A 155 -19.78 29.95 6.45
N PHE A 156 -20.96 30.08 5.85
CA PHE A 156 -21.16 29.88 4.41
C PHE A 156 -20.62 30.99 3.48
N SER A 157 -20.32 32.18 4.02
CA SER A 157 -19.87 33.34 3.23
C SER A 157 -19.27 34.45 4.11
N ASN A 158 -18.66 35.47 3.51
CA ASN A 158 -18.03 36.61 4.21
C ASN A 158 -18.94 37.26 5.27
N ARG A 159 -20.25 37.31 5.01
CA ARG A 159 -21.25 37.85 5.96
C ARG A 159 -21.32 37.05 7.27
N HIS A 160 -20.98 35.77 7.25
CA HIS A 160 -20.92 34.92 8.44
C HIS A 160 -19.64 35.19 9.23
N ASP A 161 -18.51 35.45 8.54
CA ASP A 161 -17.24 35.81 9.19
C ASP A 161 -17.43 37.03 10.10
N GLU A 162 -18.16 38.05 9.62
CA GLU A 162 -18.48 39.28 10.35
C GLU A 162 -19.31 39.04 11.62
N GLN A 163 -20.04 37.92 11.71
CA GLN A 163 -20.86 37.58 12.88
C GLN A 163 -20.04 36.93 14.01
N GLY A 164 -18.83 36.45 13.72
CA GLY A 164 -17.91 35.91 14.73
C GLY A 164 -18.46 34.70 15.50
N THR A 165 -19.25 33.84 14.85
CA THR A 165 -19.83 32.66 15.49
C THR A 165 -18.75 31.61 15.83
N GLU A 166 -19.04 30.69 16.76
CA GLU A 166 -18.16 29.56 17.05
C GLU A 166 -17.91 28.70 15.80
N ALA A 167 -18.94 28.51 14.98
CA ALA A 167 -18.85 27.78 13.72
C ALA A 167 -17.85 28.45 12.76
N CYS A 168 -17.91 29.78 12.61
CA CYS A 168 -16.92 30.51 11.81
C CYS A 168 -15.52 30.46 12.39
N SER A 169 -15.38 30.53 13.72
CA SER A 169 -14.07 30.41 14.38
C SER A 169 -13.42 29.04 14.12
N LYS A 170 -14.22 27.97 14.15
CA LYS A 170 -13.76 26.60 13.82
C LYS A 170 -13.44 26.45 12.33
N PHE A 171 -14.29 26.99 11.45
CA PHE A 171 -14.06 27.00 10.01
C PHE A 171 -12.76 27.73 9.64
N GLN A 172 -12.49 28.89 10.23
CA GLN A 172 -11.25 29.65 10.00
C GLN A 172 -10.01 28.84 10.41
N ARG A 173 -10.05 28.11 11.54
CA ARG A 173 -8.96 27.20 11.91
C ARG A 173 -8.78 26.05 10.92
N ASN A 174 -9.88 25.49 10.38
CA ASN A 174 -9.77 24.51 9.31
C ASN A 174 -9.08 25.11 8.08
N MET A 175 -9.43 26.34 7.69
CA MET A 175 -8.79 27.02 6.56
C MET A 175 -7.30 27.27 6.78
N GLU A 176 -6.88 27.72 7.98
CA GLU A 176 -5.45 27.90 8.31
C GLU A 176 -4.64 26.60 8.22
N VAL A 177 -5.22 25.48 8.65
CA VAL A 177 -4.58 24.17 8.61
C VAL A 177 -4.58 23.58 7.20
N LEU A 178 -5.67 23.78 6.46
CA LEU A 178 -5.76 23.38 5.06
C LEU A 178 -4.76 24.14 4.21
N GLU A 179 -4.57 25.43 4.49
CA GLU A 179 -3.58 26.25 3.82
C GLU A 179 -2.17 25.71 4.02
N GLN A 180 -1.81 25.32 5.25
CA GLN A 180 -0.52 24.67 5.50
C GLN A 180 -0.32 23.37 4.69
N TRP A 181 -1.39 22.61 4.47
CA TRP A 181 -1.33 21.43 3.60
C TRP A 181 -1.08 21.82 2.15
N ILE A 182 -1.85 22.79 1.63
CA ILE A 182 -1.73 23.33 0.26
C ILE A 182 -0.30 23.83 0.02
N ASP A 183 0.22 24.64 0.94
CA ASP A 183 1.58 25.17 0.94
C ASP A 183 2.66 24.08 0.87
N ALA A 184 2.48 23.03 1.67
CA ALA A 184 3.42 21.92 1.74
C ALA A 184 3.40 21.10 0.44
N ARG A 185 2.22 20.81 -0.12
CA ARG A 185 2.07 20.07 -1.38
C ARG A 185 2.54 20.88 -2.59
N ALA A 186 2.37 22.20 -2.56
CA ALA A 186 2.93 23.09 -3.58
C ALA A 186 4.46 22.99 -3.65
N LYS A 187 5.14 22.85 -2.50
CA LYS A 187 6.61 22.71 -2.42
C LYS A 187 7.12 21.35 -2.91
N GLU A 188 6.30 20.30 -2.85
CA GLU A 188 6.66 18.93 -3.27
C GLU A 188 6.75 18.76 -4.79
N LYS A 189 6.24 19.71 -5.58
CA LYS A 189 6.25 19.68 -7.05
C LYS A 189 5.45 18.51 -7.68
N ILE A 190 4.65 17.79 -6.89
CA ILE A 190 3.60 16.88 -7.37
C ILE A 190 2.28 17.66 -7.58
N PRO A 191 1.58 17.52 -8.72
CA PRO A 191 0.24 18.08 -8.92
C PRO A 191 -0.73 17.64 -7.80
N PHE A 192 -1.62 18.52 -7.35
CA PHE A 192 -2.57 18.17 -6.29
C PHE A 192 -3.98 18.73 -6.48
N VAL A 193 -4.94 18.06 -5.84
CA VAL A 193 -6.36 18.43 -5.83
C VAL A 193 -6.93 18.29 -4.42
N VAL A 194 -7.71 19.27 -3.98
CA VAL A 194 -8.51 19.24 -2.75
C VAL A 194 -9.99 19.16 -3.13
N MET A 195 -10.70 18.18 -2.59
CA MET A 195 -12.05 17.81 -3.02
C MET A 195 -12.95 17.61 -1.82
N GLY A 196 -14.17 18.12 -1.85
CA GLY A 196 -15.10 17.87 -0.74
C GLY A 196 -16.20 18.88 -0.56
N ASP A 197 -16.89 18.75 0.57
CA ASP A 197 -17.82 19.74 1.10
C ASP A 197 -17.03 20.78 1.92
N TRP A 198 -16.85 21.96 1.33
CA TRP A 198 -16.15 23.07 2.00
C TRP A 198 -17.07 23.84 2.94
N ASN A 199 -18.38 23.59 2.90
CA ASN A 199 -19.38 24.37 3.62
C ASN A 199 -19.26 25.90 3.38
N ARG A 200 -18.64 26.31 2.26
CA ARG A 200 -18.32 27.69 1.92
C ARG A 200 -18.58 27.97 0.44
N ARG A 201 -19.17 29.13 0.14
CA ARG A 201 -19.45 29.55 -1.24
C ARG A 201 -18.24 30.27 -1.84
N LEU A 202 -17.20 29.51 -2.15
CA LEU A 202 -15.91 30.03 -2.62
C LEU A 202 -15.99 30.82 -3.93
N LEU A 203 -17.06 30.62 -4.72
CA LEU A 203 -17.29 31.34 -5.98
C LEU A 203 -17.90 32.74 -5.79
N GLU A 204 -18.29 33.12 -4.56
CA GLU A 204 -18.69 34.50 -4.29
C GLU A 204 -17.49 35.45 -4.49
N ASN A 205 -17.72 36.54 -5.23
CA ASN A 205 -16.63 37.46 -5.57
C ASN A 205 -15.98 38.06 -4.32
N GLY A 206 -14.66 37.87 -4.18
CA GLY A 206 -13.90 38.34 -3.02
C GLY A 206 -14.13 37.54 -1.75
N ASP A 207 -14.51 36.26 -1.86
CA ASP A 207 -14.59 35.37 -0.70
C ASP A 207 -13.24 35.30 0.03
N SER A 208 -13.29 35.53 1.35
CA SER A 208 -12.11 35.63 2.20
C SER A 208 -11.37 34.29 2.34
N ALA A 209 -12.09 33.17 2.32
CA ALA A 209 -11.50 31.85 2.46
C ALA A 209 -10.78 31.44 1.18
N TRP A 210 -11.35 31.73 0.00
CA TRP A 210 -10.65 31.56 -1.28
C TRP A 210 -9.40 32.44 -1.34
N ALA A 211 -9.51 33.73 -1.00
CA ALA A 211 -8.39 34.66 -1.00
C ALA A 211 -7.26 34.28 -0.03
N ALA A 212 -7.59 33.56 1.06
CA ALA A 212 -6.62 33.09 2.02
C ALA A 212 -5.79 31.89 1.53
N ILE A 213 -6.33 31.06 0.64
CA ILE A 213 -5.63 29.87 0.12
C ILE A 213 -5.02 30.04 -1.28
N ASP A 214 -5.49 31.04 -2.03
CA ASP A 214 -4.92 31.45 -3.31
C ASP A 214 -4.21 32.81 -3.16
N ASP A 215 -3.39 32.94 -2.11
CA ASP A 215 -2.70 34.17 -1.72
C ASP A 215 -1.34 34.37 -2.45
N LYS A 216 -1.00 33.41 -3.32
CA LYS A 216 0.24 33.27 -4.09
C LYS A 216 1.45 32.80 -3.28
N GLU A 217 1.25 32.33 -2.05
CA GLU A 217 2.25 31.59 -1.30
C GLU A 217 2.02 30.06 -1.45
N PRO A 218 3.10 29.25 -1.56
CA PRO A 218 4.44 29.70 -1.89
C PRO A 218 4.46 30.38 -3.26
N LYS A 219 5.36 31.36 -3.42
CA LYS A 219 5.50 32.15 -4.66
C LYS A 219 5.25 31.35 -5.95
N GLY A 220 4.17 31.70 -6.64
CA GLY A 220 3.81 31.11 -7.94
C GLY A 220 2.78 29.98 -7.84
N LEU A 221 2.33 29.63 -6.64
CA LEU A 221 1.10 28.86 -6.49
C LEU A 221 -0.07 29.65 -7.07
N GLN A 222 -0.90 28.95 -7.84
CA GLN A 222 -2.18 29.42 -8.32
C GLN A 222 -3.14 28.26 -8.20
N LEU A 223 -4.28 28.49 -7.56
CA LEU A 223 -5.36 27.52 -7.46
C LEU A 223 -6.41 27.77 -8.55
N VAL A 224 -7.06 26.70 -8.98
CA VAL A 224 -8.15 26.70 -9.95
C VAL A 224 -9.30 25.90 -9.36
N ASN A 225 -10.47 26.51 -9.24
CA ASN A 225 -11.68 25.78 -8.89
C ASN A 225 -12.35 25.27 -10.18
N SER A 226 -12.48 23.95 -10.34
CA SER A 226 -13.03 23.36 -11.57
C SER A 226 -14.49 23.76 -11.81
N ASN A 227 -15.22 24.14 -10.76
CA ASN A 227 -16.62 24.54 -10.84
C ASN A 227 -16.83 26.06 -11.00
N GLN A 228 -15.80 26.86 -11.34
CA GLN A 228 -15.87 28.32 -11.44
C GLN A 228 -16.99 28.90 -12.32
N GLY A 229 -17.56 28.12 -13.24
CA GLY A 229 -18.73 28.50 -14.06
C GLY A 229 -20.09 28.21 -13.42
N ALA A 230 -20.15 27.42 -12.34
CA ALA A 230 -21.37 26.93 -11.70
C ALA A 230 -21.79 27.80 -10.49
N MET A 231 -21.98 29.11 -10.70
CA MET A 231 -22.27 30.06 -9.60
C MET A 231 -23.60 29.79 -8.86
N GLN A 232 -24.52 29.05 -9.47
CA GLN A 232 -25.81 28.67 -8.88
C GLN A 232 -25.83 27.17 -8.61
N SER A 233 -26.37 26.77 -7.46
CA SER A 233 -26.65 25.35 -7.22
C SER A 233 -27.83 24.90 -8.07
N VAL A 234 -27.68 23.73 -8.68
CA VAL A 234 -28.71 23.02 -9.44
C VAL A 234 -29.24 21.80 -8.70
N CYS A 235 -28.74 21.54 -7.49
CA CYS A 235 -29.10 20.38 -6.70
C CYS A 235 -30.42 20.62 -5.96
N LEU A 236 -31.44 19.84 -6.29
CA LEU A 236 -32.74 19.83 -5.61
C LEU A 236 -32.73 18.73 -4.56
N VAL A 237 -32.92 19.10 -3.29
CA VAL A 237 -32.80 18.16 -2.18
C VAL A 237 -33.94 18.28 -1.20
N LYS A 238 -34.32 17.14 -0.63
CA LYS A 238 -35.23 17.10 0.52
C LYS A 238 -34.46 17.55 1.76
N THR A 239 -35.14 18.24 2.67
CA THR A 239 -34.51 18.69 3.92
C THR A 239 -35.26 18.14 5.13
N TRP A 240 -34.49 17.81 6.16
CA TRP A 240 -35.04 17.38 7.44
C TRP A 240 -35.44 18.59 8.28
N ASN A 241 -36.65 18.57 8.82
CA ASN A 241 -37.10 19.55 9.80
C ASN A 241 -36.83 19.02 11.20
N LYS A 242 -35.88 19.65 11.91
CA LYS A 242 -35.48 19.25 13.26
C LYS A 242 -36.54 19.54 14.33
N ASP A 243 -37.42 20.51 14.10
CA ASP A 243 -38.46 20.86 15.08
C ASP A 243 -39.62 19.85 15.06
N THR A 244 -39.93 19.30 13.89
CA THR A 244 -41.00 18.32 13.70
C THR A 244 -40.51 16.88 13.60
N GLU A 245 -39.19 16.68 13.48
CA GLU A 245 -38.56 15.38 13.22
C GLU A 245 -39.18 14.68 12.00
N THR A 246 -39.39 15.44 10.92
CA THR A 246 -39.93 14.93 9.66
C THR A 246 -39.23 15.51 8.46
N TRP A 247 -39.25 14.78 7.34
CA TRP A 247 -38.86 15.32 6.05
C TRP A 247 -39.84 16.38 5.56
N ASN A 248 -39.33 17.49 5.00
CA ASN A 248 -40.16 18.48 4.32
C ASN A 248 -40.71 17.91 3.02
N ASP A 249 -41.99 18.18 2.73
CA ASP A 249 -42.65 17.78 1.48
C ASP A 249 -42.23 18.62 0.26
N SER A 250 -41.55 19.74 0.49
CA SER A 250 -40.98 20.59 -0.55
C SER A 250 -39.49 20.37 -0.70
N LEU A 251 -39.03 20.38 -1.96
CA LEU A 251 -37.60 20.36 -2.28
C LEU A 251 -37.00 21.76 -2.07
N LYS A 252 -35.77 21.78 -1.61
CA LYS A 252 -34.97 22.99 -1.45
C LYS A 252 -33.92 23.04 -2.56
N ASN A 253 -33.77 24.23 -3.15
CA ASN A 253 -32.59 24.58 -3.92
C ASN A 253 -31.78 25.62 -3.15
N TYR A 254 -30.50 25.35 -2.94
CA TYR A 254 -29.59 26.32 -2.34
C TYR A 254 -29.15 27.36 -3.38
N PRO A 255 -28.80 28.59 -2.97
CA PRO A 255 -28.49 29.65 -3.92
C PRO A 255 -27.14 29.47 -4.64
N ALA A 256 -26.19 28.76 -4.05
CA ALA A 256 -24.83 28.61 -4.54
C ALA A 256 -24.20 27.29 -4.05
N PRO A 257 -23.22 26.73 -4.77
CA PRO A 257 -22.54 25.49 -4.36
C PRO A 257 -21.61 25.72 -3.17
N ILE A 258 -21.43 24.65 -2.38
CA ILE A 258 -20.48 24.57 -1.26
C ILE A 258 -19.50 23.41 -1.39
N ASP A 259 -19.78 22.47 -2.29
CA ASP A 259 -18.85 21.42 -2.71
C ASP A 259 -17.94 21.94 -3.82
N HIS A 260 -16.63 21.73 -3.67
CA HIS A 260 -15.64 22.22 -4.63
C HIS A 260 -14.55 21.18 -4.88
N ILE A 261 -14.00 21.22 -6.10
CA ILE A 261 -12.81 20.49 -6.54
C ILE A 261 -11.79 21.56 -6.93
N ILE A 262 -10.78 21.75 -6.08
CA ILE A 262 -9.77 22.80 -6.19
C ILE A 262 -8.44 22.17 -6.58
N LEU A 263 -7.91 22.59 -7.71
CA LEU A 263 -6.68 22.08 -8.31
C LEU A 263 -5.57 23.10 -8.15
N ASP A 264 -4.35 22.63 -7.94
CA ASP A 264 -3.18 23.46 -8.14
C ASP A 264 -2.96 23.73 -9.65
N GLY A 265 -2.20 24.76 -9.99
CA GLY A 265 -1.98 25.15 -11.39
C GLY A 265 -1.40 24.06 -12.29
N ARG A 266 -0.67 23.08 -11.74
CA ARG A 266 -0.18 21.92 -12.49
C ARG A 266 -1.31 20.93 -12.78
N ALA A 267 -2.08 20.53 -11.77
CA ALA A 267 -3.23 19.65 -11.97
C ALA A 267 -4.30 20.31 -12.88
N ALA A 268 -4.49 21.62 -12.76
CA ALA A 268 -5.41 22.39 -13.61
C ALA A 268 -5.06 22.31 -15.10
N SER A 269 -3.79 22.09 -15.46
CA SER A 269 -3.37 21.93 -16.85
C SER A 269 -3.89 20.64 -17.52
N PHE A 270 -4.41 19.70 -16.72
CA PHE A 270 -4.99 18.44 -17.19
C PHE A 270 -6.51 18.50 -17.31
N LEU A 271 -7.17 19.61 -16.91
CA LEU A 271 -8.63 19.71 -16.97
C LEU A 271 -9.12 19.60 -18.42
N SER A 272 -10.11 18.74 -18.63
CA SER A 272 -10.83 18.67 -19.90
C SER A 272 -11.70 19.91 -20.10
N GLU A 273 -11.81 20.39 -21.34
CA GLU A 273 -12.69 21.50 -21.66
C GLU A 273 -14.15 21.12 -21.36
N ASN A 274 -14.85 21.96 -20.59
CA ASN A 274 -16.20 21.67 -20.07
C ASN A 274 -16.30 20.37 -19.27
N GLY A 275 -15.20 19.92 -18.65
CA GLY A 275 -15.15 18.65 -17.91
C GLY A 275 -15.88 18.63 -16.57
N PHE A 276 -16.43 19.75 -16.10
CA PHE A 276 -17.13 19.81 -14.81
C PHE A 276 -18.64 19.63 -14.96
N GLU A 277 -19.23 18.74 -14.17
CA GLU A 277 -20.69 18.61 -14.05
C GLU A 277 -21.15 18.27 -12.63
N VAL A 278 -22.44 18.53 -12.40
CA VAL A 278 -23.19 18.10 -11.20
C VAL A 278 -24.15 16.99 -11.60
N VAL A 279 -24.07 15.83 -10.96
CA VAL A 279 -25.04 14.75 -11.15
C VAL A 279 -26.26 15.03 -10.28
N THR A 280 -27.25 15.71 -10.84
CA THR A 280 -28.46 16.13 -10.11
C THR A 280 -29.41 14.97 -9.83
N PHE A 281 -30.00 14.95 -8.65
CA PHE A 281 -31.15 14.10 -8.37
C PHE A 281 -32.40 14.59 -9.12
N THR A 282 -33.24 13.66 -9.57
CA THR A 282 -34.56 14.02 -10.12
C THR A 282 -35.48 14.48 -8.99
N GLU A 283 -36.48 15.32 -9.31
CA GLU A 283 -37.49 15.72 -8.33
C GLU A 283 -38.25 14.51 -7.77
N GLU A 284 -38.56 13.54 -8.63
CA GLU A 284 -39.24 12.30 -8.25
C GLU A 284 -38.41 11.51 -7.23
N ASP A 285 -37.14 11.24 -7.52
CA ASP A 285 -36.26 10.48 -6.63
C ASP A 285 -36.01 11.23 -5.32
N SER A 286 -35.86 12.55 -5.38
CA SER A 286 -35.66 13.39 -4.19
C SER A 286 -36.84 13.38 -3.24
N LEU A 287 -38.06 13.18 -3.75
CA LEU A 287 -39.26 13.05 -2.94
C LEU A 287 -39.47 11.61 -2.44
N ALA A 288 -39.13 10.63 -3.30
CA ALA A 288 -39.41 9.20 -3.08
C ALA A 288 -38.39 8.50 -2.18
N TYR A 289 -37.13 8.93 -2.16
CA TYR A 289 -36.03 8.26 -1.48
C TYR A 289 -35.29 9.18 -0.50
N ASN A 290 -34.69 8.58 0.52
CA ASN A 290 -33.82 9.27 1.46
C ASN A 290 -32.38 9.39 0.91
N LEU A 291 -32.22 10.22 -0.12
CA LEU A 291 -30.91 10.51 -0.75
C LEU A 291 -30.04 11.41 0.13
N SER A 292 -28.86 11.79 -0.38
CA SER A 292 -28.04 12.83 0.25
C SER A 292 -28.68 14.21 0.07
N ASP A 293 -28.38 15.15 0.96
CA ASP A 293 -28.67 16.58 0.78
C ASP A 293 -27.59 17.32 -0.04
N HIS A 294 -26.62 16.57 -0.58
CA HIS A 294 -25.67 17.02 -1.59
C HIS A 294 -25.74 16.14 -2.85
N CYS A 295 -25.66 16.77 -4.02
CA CYS A 295 -25.50 16.08 -5.29
C CYS A 295 -24.01 15.83 -5.55
N PRO A 296 -23.62 14.67 -6.10
CA PRO A 296 -22.23 14.44 -6.47
C PRO A 296 -21.80 15.39 -7.59
N ILE A 297 -20.56 15.86 -7.50
CA ILE A 297 -19.91 16.69 -8.52
C ILE A 297 -18.70 15.95 -9.09
N TYR A 298 -18.33 16.22 -10.33
CA TYR A 298 -17.10 15.69 -10.91
C TYR A 298 -16.42 16.66 -11.85
N THR A 299 -15.12 16.42 -12.08
CA THR A 299 -14.35 17.03 -13.16
C THR A 299 -13.59 15.94 -13.92
N ASP A 300 -13.63 16.02 -15.24
CA ASP A 300 -12.83 15.18 -16.12
C ASP A 300 -11.46 15.81 -16.37
N MET A 301 -10.44 14.96 -16.41
CA MET A 301 -9.05 15.32 -16.66
C MET A 301 -8.45 14.38 -17.69
N THR A 302 -7.57 14.91 -18.53
CA THR A 302 -6.73 14.14 -19.45
C THR A 302 -5.30 14.20 -18.93
N LEU A 303 -4.83 13.09 -18.35
CA LEU A 303 -3.46 12.99 -17.86
C LEU A 303 -2.50 12.82 -19.06
N PRO A 304 -1.32 13.45 -19.02
CA PRO A 304 -0.35 13.36 -20.10
C PRO A 304 0.12 11.92 -20.31
N ASP A 305 0.49 11.61 -21.55
CA ASP A 305 1.03 10.31 -21.90
C ASP A 305 2.34 10.05 -21.13
N ASP A 306 2.41 8.94 -20.39
CA ASP A 306 3.65 8.52 -19.76
C ASP A 306 4.71 8.29 -20.85
N LYS A 307 5.84 9.00 -20.79
CA LYS A 307 7.04 8.68 -21.60
C LYS A 307 7.82 7.50 -21.00
N VAL A 308 7.12 6.59 -20.35
CA VAL A 308 7.68 5.38 -19.74
C VAL A 308 7.35 4.20 -20.65
N SER A 309 8.37 3.38 -20.91
CA SER A 309 8.33 2.30 -21.89
C SER A 309 7.18 1.33 -21.63
N LEU A 310 6.61 0.79 -22.71
CA LEU A 310 5.55 -0.23 -22.79
C LEU A 310 5.85 -1.58 -22.10
N LEU A 311 6.78 -1.62 -21.14
CA LEU A 311 7.12 -2.78 -20.32
C LEU A 311 6.50 -2.74 -18.92
N GLU A 312 5.94 -1.61 -18.46
CA GLU A 312 5.43 -1.49 -17.08
C GLU A 312 3.90 -1.36 -16.98
N ALA A 313 3.19 -1.08 -18.08
CA ALA A 313 1.75 -0.82 -18.07
C ALA A 313 0.85 -2.07 -17.96
N ASP A 314 1.42 -3.28 -18.08
CA ASP A 314 0.66 -4.55 -17.98
C ASP A 314 0.46 -5.01 -16.51
N THR A 315 0.84 -4.17 -15.53
CA THR A 315 0.93 -4.58 -14.12
C THR A 315 -0.25 -4.25 -13.20
N LEU A 316 -1.32 -3.62 -13.69
CA LEU A 316 -2.34 -2.98 -12.82
C LEU A 316 -3.69 -3.71 -12.70
N HIS A 317 -3.84 -4.87 -13.34
CA HIS A 317 -4.94 -5.82 -13.10
C HIS A 317 -4.51 -7.10 -12.37
N MET A 318 -3.32 -7.07 -11.77
CA MET A 318 -2.67 -8.25 -11.23
C MET A 318 -3.20 -8.63 -9.85
N ASP A 319 -3.63 -9.88 -9.69
CA ASP A 319 -3.82 -10.49 -8.37
C ASP A 319 -2.55 -10.29 -7.57
N ARG A 320 -2.66 -9.85 -6.31
CA ARG A 320 -1.48 -9.64 -5.47
C ARG A 320 -1.22 -10.87 -4.62
N VAL A 321 0.00 -11.36 -4.65
CA VAL A 321 0.45 -12.47 -3.80
C VAL A 321 1.40 -11.94 -2.74
N LYS A 322 1.05 -12.20 -1.48
CA LYS A 322 1.96 -11.99 -0.37
C LYS A 322 3.06 -13.04 -0.42
N LEU A 323 4.31 -12.58 -0.44
CA LEU A 323 5.52 -13.40 -0.32
C LEU A 323 6.13 -13.16 1.06
N ARG A 324 6.08 -14.17 1.93
CA ARG A 324 6.75 -14.14 3.25
C ARG A 324 8.07 -14.89 3.20
N ILE A 325 9.16 -14.18 3.48
CA ILE A 325 10.51 -14.76 3.51
C ILE A 325 11.05 -14.78 4.94
N MET A 326 11.61 -15.93 5.33
CA MET A 326 12.17 -16.15 6.66
C MET A 326 13.61 -16.65 6.58
N ALA A 327 14.54 -15.97 7.25
CA ALA A 327 15.87 -16.50 7.55
C ALA A 327 15.85 -17.24 8.89
N ALA A 328 16.43 -18.45 8.92
CA ALA A 328 16.39 -19.31 10.09
C ALA A 328 17.67 -20.14 10.26
N ASN A 329 18.60 -19.63 11.06
CA ASN A 329 19.62 -20.43 11.77
C ASN A 329 19.20 -20.64 13.23
N ILE A 330 17.93 -20.96 13.49
CA ILE A 330 17.36 -20.85 14.84
C ILE A 330 17.88 -21.91 15.82
N THR A 331 18.51 -22.97 15.31
CA THR A 331 19.14 -24.03 16.11
C THR A 331 20.58 -23.65 16.50
N SER A 332 21.22 -24.51 17.30
CA SER A 332 22.65 -24.46 17.64
C SER A 332 23.08 -25.72 18.42
N GLY A 333 24.28 -25.69 19.01
CA GLY A 333 24.82 -26.79 19.82
C GLY A 333 25.26 -27.99 18.99
N ASN A 334 25.85 -29.03 19.60
CA ASN A 334 26.63 -30.07 18.89
C ASN A 334 25.93 -30.85 17.76
N LYS A 335 24.59 -30.77 17.67
CA LYS A 335 23.81 -31.44 16.64
C LYS A 335 23.20 -30.48 15.60
N GLN A 336 23.07 -29.19 15.92
CA GLN A 336 22.56 -28.18 14.99
C GLN A 336 21.33 -28.69 14.22
N SER A 337 20.27 -29.07 14.96
CA SER A 337 19.19 -29.92 14.46
C SER A 337 17.81 -29.45 14.96
N TYR A 338 16.81 -29.61 14.10
CA TYR A 338 15.42 -29.22 14.34
C TYR A 338 14.57 -30.29 15.07
N ASP A 339 15.16 -31.41 15.46
CA ASP A 339 14.46 -32.59 16.04
C ASP A 339 13.64 -32.31 17.29
N LEU A 340 14.09 -31.35 18.09
CA LEU A 340 13.42 -31.00 19.35
C LEU A 340 12.09 -30.28 19.12
N GLY A 341 11.79 -29.88 17.88
CA GLY A 341 10.50 -29.34 17.48
C GLY A 341 10.27 -27.87 17.82
N HIS A 342 11.13 -27.23 18.62
CA HIS A 342 11.02 -25.80 18.94
C HIS A 342 11.05 -24.92 17.67
N GLY A 343 12.04 -25.14 16.81
CA GLY A 343 12.11 -24.43 15.53
C GLY A 343 10.96 -24.76 14.59
N ILE A 344 10.48 -26.01 14.59
CA ILE A 344 9.31 -26.45 13.80
C ILE A 344 8.05 -25.66 14.19
N ARG A 345 7.83 -25.42 15.49
CA ARG A 345 6.69 -24.62 15.95
C ARG A 345 6.78 -23.17 15.47
N ILE A 346 7.99 -22.59 15.46
CA ILE A 346 8.24 -21.23 14.94
C ILE A 346 7.90 -21.16 13.45
N PHE A 347 8.37 -22.12 12.64
CA PHE A 347 8.00 -22.20 11.23
C PHE A 347 6.48 -22.29 11.03
N LYS A 348 5.81 -23.17 11.77
CA LYS A 348 4.34 -23.34 11.70
C LYS A 348 3.57 -22.09 12.11
N GLY A 349 4.07 -21.34 13.09
CA GLY A 349 3.46 -20.08 13.53
C GLY A 349 3.57 -18.97 12.49
N PHE A 350 4.69 -18.89 11.77
CA PHE A 350 4.91 -17.83 10.78
C PHE A 350 4.40 -18.15 9.38
N LYS A 351 4.29 -19.43 9.03
CA LYS A 351 3.87 -19.91 7.70
C LYS A 351 4.65 -19.21 6.56
N PRO A 352 5.98 -19.24 6.57
CA PRO A 352 6.77 -18.61 5.51
C PRO A 352 6.54 -19.31 4.17
N ASP A 353 6.55 -18.55 3.08
CA ASP A 353 6.48 -19.09 1.72
C ASP A 353 7.87 -19.49 1.21
N VAL A 354 8.91 -18.74 1.58
CA VAL A 354 10.32 -19.06 1.29
C VAL A 354 11.14 -19.02 2.58
N VAL A 355 11.96 -20.04 2.81
CA VAL A 355 12.83 -20.14 3.99
C VAL A 355 14.29 -20.28 3.57
N LEU A 356 15.11 -19.36 4.06
CA LEU A 356 16.57 -19.42 4.01
C LEU A 356 17.06 -20.09 5.29
N ILE A 357 17.22 -21.41 5.25
CA ILE A 357 17.49 -22.23 6.43
C ILE A 357 18.98 -22.60 6.52
N GLN A 358 19.53 -22.53 7.73
CA GLN A 358 20.89 -22.97 8.06
C GLN A 358 20.80 -24.09 9.10
N GLU A 359 21.90 -24.82 9.31
CA GLU A 359 21.92 -25.91 10.29
C GLU A 359 20.78 -26.93 10.05
N PHE A 360 20.52 -27.23 8.78
CA PHE A 360 19.33 -27.96 8.35
C PHE A 360 19.44 -29.47 8.59
N ASN A 361 19.72 -29.88 9.82
CA ASN A 361 19.69 -31.28 10.23
C ASN A 361 18.34 -31.65 10.83
N TYR A 362 17.89 -32.87 10.49
CA TYR A 362 16.68 -33.45 11.07
C TYR A 362 16.74 -34.99 11.02
N LYS A 363 16.46 -35.61 12.17
CA LYS A 363 16.55 -37.02 12.51
C LYS A 363 17.89 -37.60 12.03
N GLU A 364 17.84 -38.63 11.19
CA GLU A 364 19.03 -39.30 10.66
C GLU A 364 19.55 -38.61 9.39
N ASN A 365 19.04 -37.42 9.03
CA ASN A 365 19.34 -36.70 7.79
C ASN A 365 19.10 -37.50 6.51
N SER A 366 18.29 -38.56 6.59
CA SER A 366 17.93 -39.32 5.39
C SER A 366 17.04 -38.45 4.49
N GLN A 367 17.07 -38.71 3.18
CA GLN A 367 16.17 -38.02 2.23
C GLN A 367 14.69 -38.14 2.65
N LYS A 368 14.32 -39.27 3.25
CA LYS A 368 12.98 -39.50 3.80
C LYS A 368 12.70 -38.57 4.98
N ASP A 369 13.63 -38.43 5.91
CA ASP A 369 13.46 -37.57 7.09
C ASP A 369 13.36 -36.09 6.70
N ILE A 370 14.20 -35.62 5.78
CA ILE A 370 14.14 -34.23 5.32
C ILE A 370 12.84 -33.98 4.55
N LYS A 371 12.39 -34.92 3.70
CA LYS A 371 11.10 -34.81 3.02
C LYS A 371 9.93 -34.77 4.02
N GLU A 372 9.97 -35.61 5.06
CA GLU A 372 8.97 -35.59 6.14
C GLU A 372 8.99 -34.26 6.91
N PHE A 373 10.18 -33.73 7.23
CA PHE A 373 10.31 -32.43 7.87
C PHE A 373 9.62 -31.35 7.06
N VAL A 374 9.93 -31.25 5.77
CA VAL A 374 9.39 -30.21 4.89
C VAL A 374 7.87 -30.36 4.75
N SER A 375 7.39 -31.57 4.45
CA SER A 375 5.96 -31.79 4.22
C SER A 375 5.11 -31.56 5.48
N THR A 376 5.59 -31.99 6.65
CA THR A 376 4.83 -31.87 7.91
C THR A 376 4.95 -30.50 8.57
N THR A 377 5.97 -29.71 8.20
CA THR A 377 6.20 -28.36 8.74
C THR A 377 5.55 -27.28 7.88
N PHE A 378 5.71 -27.35 6.55
CA PHE A 378 5.28 -26.31 5.63
C PHE A 378 4.09 -26.73 4.74
N GLY A 379 4.01 -28.02 4.40
CA GLY A 379 2.93 -28.60 3.60
C GLY A 379 3.46 -29.52 2.50
N GLU A 380 2.65 -30.47 2.03
CA GLU A 380 3.08 -31.50 1.07
C GLU A 380 3.54 -30.96 -0.29
N GLY A 381 3.10 -29.75 -0.66
CA GLY A 381 3.47 -29.09 -1.92
C GLY A 381 4.80 -28.33 -1.89
N PHE A 382 5.41 -28.12 -0.71
CA PHE A 382 6.67 -27.38 -0.61
C PHE A 382 7.84 -28.19 -1.19
N GLN A 383 8.72 -27.48 -1.89
CA GLN A 383 9.97 -28.00 -2.42
C GLN A 383 11.15 -27.50 -1.59
N TYR A 384 12.28 -28.19 -1.71
CA TYR A 384 13.50 -27.76 -1.04
C TYR A 384 14.75 -28.17 -1.82
N TYR A 385 15.80 -27.36 -1.68
CA TYR A 385 17.18 -27.77 -1.90
C TYR A 385 17.93 -27.71 -0.58
N ARG A 386 18.80 -28.69 -0.34
CA ARG A 386 19.63 -28.81 0.85
C ARG A 386 20.97 -29.40 0.45
N GLU A 387 22.05 -28.90 1.04
CA GLU A 387 23.36 -29.51 0.84
C GLU A 387 23.36 -30.99 1.30
N SER A 388 23.87 -31.87 0.45
CA SER A 388 23.96 -33.32 0.72
C SER A 388 25.16 -33.69 1.61
N ASP A 389 26.26 -32.93 1.50
CA ASP A 389 27.58 -33.36 2.00
C ASP A 389 28.14 -32.46 3.12
N ALA A 390 27.28 -31.62 3.72
CA ALA A 390 27.67 -30.68 4.77
C ALA A 390 27.29 -31.18 6.18
N GLN A 391 28.12 -30.88 7.17
CA GLN A 391 27.85 -31.18 8.58
C GLN A 391 26.71 -30.32 9.14
N ILE A 392 26.67 -29.06 8.71
CA ILE A 392 25.68 -28.04 9.12
C ILE A 392 25.09 -27.43 7.85
N PRO A 393 24.27 -28.20 7.12
CA PRO A 393 23.86 -27.87 5.77
C PRO A 393 22.97 -26.63 5.75
N ASN A 394 23.20 -25.78 4.77
CA ASN A 394 22.27 -24.74 4.36
C ASN A 394 21.22 -25.35 3.43
N GLY A 395 20.10 -24.64 3.31
CA GLY A 395 19.02 -25.00 2.41
C GLY A 395 18.13 -23.82 2.06
N VAL A 396 17.31 -24.05 1.05
CA VAL A 396 16.17 -23.20 0.69
C VAL A 396 14.94 -24.08 0.62
N ILE A 397 13.85 -23.63 1.25
CA ILE A 397 12.54 -24.30 1.21
C ILE A 397 11.56 -23.31 0.58
N SER A 398 10.73 -23.77 -0.35
CA SER A 398 9.83 -22.91 -1.14
C SER A 398 8.44 -23.52 -1.26
N ARG A 399 7.41 -22.69 -1.13
CA ARG A 399 6.02 -23.01 -1.46
C ARG A 399 5.82 -23.27 -2.95
N TRP A 400 6.58 -22.57 -3.78
CA TRP A 400 6.50 -22.61 -5.23
C TRP A 400 7.62 -23.46 -5.84
N PRO A 401 7.49 -23.88 -7.12
CA PRO A 401 8.48 -24.71 -7.78
C PRO A 401 9.89 -24.10 -7.74
N ILE A 402 10.88 -24.94 -7.41
CA ILE A 402 12.30 -24.64 -7.57
C ILE A 402 12.68 -25.07 -8.99
N LEU A 403 12.96 -24.09 -9.86
CA LEU A 403 13.31 -24.31 -11.27
C LEU A 403 14.74 -24.80 -11.44
N ASP A 404 15.66 -24.22 -10.66
CA ASP A 404 17.06 -24.61 -10.60
C ASP A 404 17.58 -24.39 -9.18
N SER A 405 18.57 -25.15 -8.76
CA SER A 405 19.16 -24.99 -7.43
C SER A 405 20.54 -25.58 -7.36
N GLY A 406 21.32 -25.09 -6.40
CA GLY A 406 22.66 -25.57 -6.21
C GLY A 406 23.35 -24.92 -5.02
N LYS A 407 24.67 -25.05 -5.04
CA LYS A 407 25.55 -24.43 -4.08
C LYS A 407 26.78 -23.86 -4.78
N TRP A 408 27.34 -22.80 -4.23
CA TRP A 408 28.66 -22.33 -4.58
C TRP A 408 29.61 -22.53 -3.42
N GLU A 409 30.81 -23.03 -3.71
CA GLU A 409 31.85 -23.21 -2.71
C GLU A 409 32.18 -21.89 -2.00
N ASP A 410 32.19 -21.92 -0.67
CA ASP A 410 32.73 -20.93 0.26
C ASP A 410 34.19 -21.30 0.55
N SER A 411 35.12 -20.53 -0.03
CA SER A 411 36.57 -20.77 0.10
C SER A 411 37.09 -20.67 1.55
N PHE A 412 36.27 -20.18 2.48
CA PHE A 412 36.60 -19.98 3.88
C PHE A 412 35.97 -21.04 4.80
N ALA A 413 34.86 -21.66 4.41
CA ALA A 413 34.05 -22.53 5.25
C ALA A 413 33.72 -23.89 4.59
N PRO A 414 34.64 -24.88 4.61
CA PRO A 414 34.46 -26.14 3.86
C PRO A 414 33.37 -27.09 4.40
N ASN A 415 32.61 -26.68 5.42
CA ASN A 415 31.57 -27.50 6.04
C ASN A 415 30.15 -26.91 5.87
N ARG A 416 30.01 -25.85 5.07
CA ARG A 416 28.75 -25.22 4.66
C ARG A 416 29.00 -24.25 3.50
N GLU A 417 28.23 -24.36 2.45
CA GLU A 417 28.41 -23.59 1.23
C GLU A 417 27.33 -22.50 1.07
N TYR A 418 27.45 -21.63 0.06
CA TYR A 418 26.39 -20.69 -0.31
C TYR A 418 25.31 -21.42 -1.11
N VAL A 419 24.16 -21.68 -0.50
CA VAL A 419 23.06 -22.38 -1.17
C VAL A 419 22.17 -21.38 -1.90
N TRP A 420 21.79 -21.71 -3.13
CA TRP A 420 20.87 -20.90 -3.92
C TRP A 420 19.76 -21.76 -4.54
N ALA A 421 18.60 -21.14 -4.77
CA ALA A 421 17.51 -21.71 -5.54
C ALA A 421 16.86 -20.61 -6.38
N LYS A 422 16.61 -20.90 -7.66
CA LYS A 422 15.76 -20.12 -8.56
C LYS A 422 14.33 -20.65 -8.46
N ILE A 423 13.39 -19.80 -8.09
CA ILE A 423 12.03 -20.16 -7.68
C ILE A 423 11.02 -19.46 -8.61
N ASP A 424 10.09 -20.24 -9.16
CA ASP A 424 8.96 -19.78 -9.97
C ASP A 424 7.86 -19.21 -9.06
N ILE A 425 8.07 -18.00 -8.56
CA ILE A 425 7.10 -17.29 -7.73
C ILE A 425 5.98 -16.68 -8.61
N PRO A 426 4.79 -16.42 -8.06
CA PRO A 426 3.70 -15.83 -8.83
C PRO A 426 4.09 -14.46 -9.39
N GLY A 427 3.89 -14.28 -10.70
CA GLY A 427 4.39 -13.15 -11.48
C GLY A 427 5.17 -13.65 -12.70
N ASN A 428 5.85 -12.73 -13.39
CA ASN A 428 6.68 -13.04 -14.56
C ASN A 428 8.18 -13.06 -14.25
N ILE A 429 8.55 -12.83 -13.00
CA ILE A 429 9.94 -12.68 -12.56
C ILE A 429 10.23 -13.76 -11.52
N ASP A 430 11.26 -14.56 -11.78
CA ASP A 430 11.71 -15.60 -10.87
C ASP A 430 12.44 -15.01 -9.67
N LEU A 431 12.38 -15.70 -8.53
CA LEU A 431 13.14 -15.33 -7.32
C LEU A 431 14.39 -16.21 -7.16
N TRP A 432 15.55 -15.59 -7.06
CA TRP A 432 16.77 -16.21 -6.54
C TRP A 432 16.86 -16.05 -5.03
N ALA A 433 16.73 -17.16 -4.31
CA ALA A 433 16.88 -17.22 -2.88
C ALA A 433 18.25 -17.79 -2.50
N VAL A 434 19.06 -17.01 -1.78
CA VAL A 434 20.42 -17.37 -1.37
C VAL A 434 20.53 -17.45 0.16
N SER A 435 20.79 -18.66 0.66
CA SER A 435 20.90 -19.00 2.08
C SER A 435 22.37 -19.03 2.52
N LEU A 436 22.71 -18.27 3.56
CA LEU A 436 24.09 -18.01 4.00
C LEU A 436 24.38 -18.42 5.44
N HIS A 437 25.62 -18.85 5.70
CA HIS A 437 26.13 -19.12 7.04
C HIS A 437 27.61 -18.73 7.18
N PHE A 438 27.92 -17.45 7.35
CA PHE A 438 29.31 -16.96 7.41
C PHE A 438 30.05 -17.37 8.69
N LEU A 439 31.38 -17.38 8.65
CA LEU A 439 32.21 -17.78 9.79
C LEU A 439 32.12 -16.82 10.99
N THR A 440 32.09 -17.42 12.18
CA THR A 440 32.19 -16.71 13.47
C THR A 440 33.56 -16.05 13.71
N LYS A 441 34.59 -16.45 12.94
CA LYS A 441 36.03 -16.22 13.18
C LYS A 441 36.40 -14.76 13.43
N ASN A 442 36.19 -13.88 12.45
CA ASN A 442 36.38 -12.42 12.60
C ASN A 442 35.78 -11.66 11.41
N SER A 443 35.66 -10.33 11.54
CA SER A 443 35.04 -9.47 10.52
C SER A 443 35.84 -9.37 9.22
N ARG A 444 37.16 -9.62 9.23
CA ARG A 444 37.98 -9.63 8.01
C ARG A 444 37.63 -10.82 7.12
N ILE A 445 37.38 -11.99 7.72
CA ILE A 445 36.96 -13.19 6.99
C ILE A 445 35.55 -13.00 6.42
N ARG A 446 34.60 -12.52 7.22
CA ARG A 446 33.23 -12.24 6.73
C ARG A 446 33.18 -11.21 5.61
N LYS A 447 34.06 -10.20 5.64
CA LYS A 447 34.22 -9.27 4.51
C LYS A 447 34.71 -9.99 3.26
N ALA A 448 35.56 -11.00 3.39
CA ALA A 448 36.05 -11.78 2.26
C ALA A 448 34.98 -12.75 1.73
N GLU A 449 34.24 -13.43 2.62
CA GLU A 449 33.04 -14.22 2.29
C GLU A 449 32.03 -13.37 1.51
N ALA A 450 31.70 -12.16 1.99
CA ALA A 450 30.79 -11.25 1.29
C ALA A 450 31.27 -10.85 -0.11
N ARG A 451 32.57 -10.62 -0.31
CA ARG A 451 33.11 -10.28 -1.65
C ARG A 451 33.04 -11.45 -2.61
N GLU A 452 33.34 -12.64 -2.12
CA GLU A 452 33.25 -13.86 -2.90
C GLU A 452 31.80 -14.13 -3.32
N LEU A 453 30.85 -13.96 -2.39
CA LEU A 453 29.42 -14.08 -2.68
C LEU A 453 28.96 -13.07 -3.73
N VAL A 454 29.31 -11.79 -3.58
CA VAL A 454 28.95 -10.73 -4.55
C VAL A 454 29.47 -11.08 -5.95
N ALA A 455 30.70 -11.58 -6.06
CA ALA A 455 31.26 -11.98 -7.35
C ALA A 455 30.46 -13.14 -7.98
N LYS A 456 30.09 -14.16 -7.19
CA LYS A 456 29.30 -15.31 -7.65
C LYS A 456 27.89 -14.91 -8.08
N ILE A 457 27.25 -14.01 -7.33
CA ILE A 457 25.92 -13.48 -7.65
C ILE A 457 25.97 -12.70 -8.96
N LYS A 458 26.91 -11.75 -9.11
CA LYS A 458 27.08 -10.96 -10.34
C LYS A 458 27.44 -11.80 -11.56
N GLU A 459 28.04 -12.97 -11.38
CA GLU A 459 28.37 -13.90 -12.47
C GLU A 459 27.16 -14.74 -12.92
N ARG A 460 26.26 -15.11 -12.00
CA ARG A 460 25.26 -16.16 -12.24
C ARG A 460 23.82 -15.68 -12.26
N ILE A 461 23.49 -14.65 -11.49
CA ILE A 461 22.11 -14.17 -11.31
C ILE A 461 21.87 -13.01 -12.29
N PRO A 462 20.87 -13.12 -13.18
CA PRO A 462 20.48 -12.03 -14.05
C PRO A 462 19.93 -10.83 -13.25
N GLU A 463 20.20 -9.60 -13.69
CA GLU A 463 19.71 -8.38 -13.00
C GLU A 463 18.19 -8.19 -13.13
N GLU A 464 17.55 -8.93 -14.05
CA GLU A 464 16.11 -8.93 -14.26
C GLU A 464 15.33 -9.90 -13.34
N ASP A 465 16.02 -10.83 -12.67
CA ASP A 465 15.40 -11.73 -11.70
C ASP A 465 15.50 -11.13 -10.29
N TYR A 466 14.47 -11.34 -9.45
CA TYR A 466 14.52 -10.89 -8.06
C TYR A 466 15.58 -11.65 -7.26
N LEU A 467 16.21 -10.99 -6.29
CA LEU A 467 17.19 -11.59 -5.38
C LEU A 467 16.80 -11.39 -3.91
N VAL A 468 16.83 -12.48 -3.15
CA VAL A 468 16.87 -12.43 -1.69
C VAL A 468 18.10 -13.14 -1.16
N VAL A 469 18.80 -12.47 -0.25
CA VAL A 469 19.99 -12.99 0.44
C VAL A 469 19.75 -12.94 1.94
N GLY A 470 20.01 -14.03 2.65
CA GLY A 470 19.77 -14.08 4.08
C GLY A 470 20.26 -15.34 4.77
N GLY A 471 20.16 -15.34 6.10
CA GLY A 471 20.71 -16.38 6.95
C GLY A 471 21.59 -15.82 8.06
N ASP A 472 22.47 -16.66 8.62
CA ASP A 472 23.40 -16.30 9.70
C ASP A 472 24.71 -15.77 9.12
N LEU A 473 24.82 -14.44 9.04
CA LEU A 473 26.04 -13.79 8.62
C LEU A 473 27.03 -13.63 9.79
N ASN A 474 26.70 -14.06 11.00
CA ASN A 474 27.56 -13.93 12.20
C ASN A 474 28.07 -12.52 12.48
N THR A 475 27.37 -11.52 11.94
CA THR A 475 27.77 -10.12 12.03
C THR A 475 27.62 -9.58 13.45
N ARG A 476 28.48 -8.65 13.84
CA ARG A 476 28.55 -8.17 15.23
C ARG A 476 27.82 -6.85 15.44
N ASN A 477 27.53 -6.11 14.37
CA ASN A 477 26.77 -4.87 14.35
C ASN A 477 26.37 -4.52 12.90
N VAL A 478 25.48 -3.55 12.75
CA VAL A 478 24.94 -3.06 11.47
C VAL A 478 25.97 -2.35 10.57
N ASN A 479 27.12 -1.95 11.11
CA ASN A 479 28.16 -1.24 10.36
C ASN A 479 29.30 -2.18 9.93
N GLU A 480 29.10 -3.50 10.01
CA GLU A 480 30.14 -4.46 9.70
C GLU A 480 30.57 -4.37 8.23
N PRO A 481 31.88 -4.45 7.91
CA PRO A 481 32.34 -4.32 6.52
C PRO A 481 31.76 -5.35 5.54
N ALA A 482 31.28 -6.50 6.01
CA ALA A 482 30.60 -7.47 5.16
C ALA A 482 29.28 -6.91 4.60
N LEU A 483 28.46 -6.24 5.44
CA LEU A 483 27.18 -5.66 5.02
C LEU A 483 27.39 -4.58 3.95
N LYS A 484 28.42 -3.74 4.12
CA LYS A 484 28.78 -2.71 3.12
C LYS A 484 29.20 -3.26 1.76
N ILE A 485 29.66 -4.51 1.70
CA ILE A 485 29.98 -5.17 0.44
C ILE A 485 28.72 -5.75 -0.18
N LEU A 486 27.84 -6.35 0.64
CA LEU A 486 26.57 -6.89 0.16
C LEU A 486 25.67 -5.78 -0.40
N ASP A 487 25.72 -4.56 0.14
CA ASP A 487 25.03 -3.36 -0.37
C ASP A 487 25.29 -3.04 -1.86
N GLU A 488 26.27 -3.70 -2.50
CA GLU A 488 26.49 -3.63 -3.94
C GLU A 488 25.43 -4.39 -4.77
N ILE A 489 24.69 -5.32 -4.16
CA ILE A 489 23.73 -6.22 -4.82
C ILE A 489 22.38 -6.33 -4.09
N ILE A 490 22.28 -5.78 -2.88
CA ILE A 490 21.06 -5.80 -2.07
C ILE A 490 20.80 -4.41 -1.48
N ASP A 491 19.54 -4.12 -1.16
CA ASP A 491 19.18 -2.98 -0.33
C ASP A 491 19.26 -3.39 1.15
N LEU A 492 20.19 -2.76 1.89
CA LEU A 492 20.30 -2.99 3.32
C LEU A 492 19.07 -2.50 4.12
N GLY A 493 18.32 -1.54 3.56
CA GLY A 493 17.03 -1.07 4.02
C GLY A 493 16.96 -0.68 5.50
N PRO A 494 15.74 -0.49 6.05
CA PRO A 494 15.57 -0.43 7.47
C PRO A 494 15.74 -1.83 8.09
N PHE A 495 16.63 -1.95 9.07
CA PHE A 495 16.85 -3.23 9.76
C PHE A 495 15.63 -3.69 10.57
N PRO A 496 15.31 -5.00 10.56
CA PRO A 496 14.23 -5.55 11.35
C PRO A 496 14.48 -5.37 12.84
N GLU A 497 13.39 -5.32 13.60
CA GLU A 497 13.43 -5.12 15.05
C GLU A 497 12.57 -6.17 15.75
N GLY A 498 12.94 -6.51 16.98
CA GLY A 498 12.13 -7.39 17.82
C GLY A 498 10.89 -6.67 18.36
N PRO A 499 9.99 -7.38 19.06
CA PRO A 499 8.69 -6.85 19.50
C PRO A 499 8.75 -5.67 20.48
N LYS A 500 9.95 -5.33 20.97
CA LYS A 500 10.27 -4.21 21.86
C LYS A 500 11.42 -3.34 21.32
N GLY A 501 11.68 -3.36 20.00
CA GLY A 501 12.73 -2.56 19.34
C GLY A 501 14.16 -3.14 19.40
N GLY A 502 14.32 -4.37 19.91
CA GLY A 502 15.64 -5.00 20.03
C GLY A 502 16.20 -5.46 18.69
N LYS A 503 17.49 -5.22 18.41
CA LYS A 503 18.11 -5.54 17.11
C LYS A 503 18.93 -6.84 17.11
N GLY A 504 19.14 -7.46 18.28
CA GLY A 504 20.01 -8.62 18.39
C GLY A 504 19.28 -9.93 18.10
N THR A 505 19.82 -10.73 17.19
CA THR A 505 19.29 -12.04 16.83
C THR A 505 20.06 -13.17 17.52
N ASN A 506 21.30 -12.96 17.94
CA ASN A 506 22.11 -13.96 18.65
C ASN A 506 21.57 -14.31 20.05
N SER A 507 22.11 -15.35 20.70
CA SER A 507 21.59 -15.90 21.98
C SER A 507 21.41 -14.86 23.09
N SER A 508 22.38 -13.94 23.21
CA SER A 508 22.35 -12.84 24.18
C SER A 508 21.45 -11.66 23.78
N ARG A 509 20.90 -11.66 22.57
CA ARG A 509 20.13 -10.56 21.93
C ARG A 509 20.88 -9.23 21.86
N LYS A 510 22.21 -9.30 21.74
CA LYS A 510 23.10 -8.13 21.69
C LYS A 510 23.69 -7.87 20.32
N LYS A 511 23.65 -8.87 19.42
CA LYS A 511 24.32 -8.79 18.12
C LYS A 511 23.37 -9.28 17.00
N PRO A 512 23.31 -8.56 15.87
CA PRO A 512 22.48 -8.93 14.74
C PRO A 512 23.27 -9.87 13.82
N TYR A 513 23.12 -11.17 14.03
CA TYR A 513 23.79 -12.19 13.23
C TYR A 513 23.00 -12.48 11.96
N ASP A 514 21.67 -12.45 12.08
CA ASP A 514 20.76 -13.04 11.12
C ASP A 514 20.02 -11.95 10.34
N TRP A 515 19.83 -12.18 9.04
CA TRP A 515 19.27 -11.16 8.13
C TRP A 515 18.40 -11.75 7.02
N VAL A 516 17.51 -10.90 6.50
CA VAL A 516 16.83 -11.07 5.20
C VAL A 516 16.98 -9.74 4.45
N PHE A 517 17.68 -9.76 3.34
CA PHE A 517 17.88 -8.63 2.45
C PHE A 517 17.37 -8.97 1.06
N ALA A 518 16.69 -8.01 0.44
CA ALA A 518 16.23 -8.08 -0.95
C ALA A 518 17.08 -7.12 -1.79
N ASP A 519 17.24 -7.39 -3.07
CA ASP A 519 17.69 -6.40 -4.05
C ASP A 519 16.66 -5.28 -4.24
N ALA A 520 17.08 -4.22 -4.94
CA ALA A 520 16.33 -2.97 -4.99
C ALA A 520 14.93 -3.14 -5.62
N ASP A 521 14.83 -3.98 -6.63
CA ASP A 521 13.63 -4.25 -7.40
C ASP A 521 12.67 -5.22 -6.68
N LEU A 522 13.13 -6.13 -5.81
CA LEU A 522 12.25 -6.83 -4.89
C LEU A 522 11.89 -5.97 -3.66
N ASN A 523 12.84 -5.18 -3.14
CA ASN A 523 12.69 -4.43 -1.90
C ASN A 523 11.63 -3.32 -2.00
N GLN A 524 11.38 -2.76 -3.19
CA GLN A 524 10.28 -1.82 -3.42
C GLN A 524 8.89 -2.41 -3.09
N TYR A 525 8.75 -3.74 -3.13
CA TYR A 525 7.51 -4.44 -2.79
C TYR A 525 7.44 -4.84 -1.31
N GLN A 526 8.45 -4.48 -0.49
CA GLN A 526 8.43 -4.78 0.94
C GLN A 526 7.24 -4.08 1.61
N VAL A 527 6.43 -4.85 2.33
CA VAL A 527 5.33 -4.34 3.15
C VAL A 527 5.60 -4.63 4.62
N GLN A 528 4.79 -4.04 5.50
CA GLN A 528 4.89 -4.36 6.94
C GLN A 528 4.69 -5.87 7.16
N THR A 529 5.54 -6.47 8.01
CA THR A 529 5.34 -7.86 8.39
C THR A 529 4.21 -7.96 9.40
N GLU A 530 3.19 -8.74 9.07
CA GLU A 530 1.98 -8.86 9.88
C GLU A 530 2.00 -10.16 10.69
N VAL A 531 1.89 -10.06 12.01
CA VAL A 531 1.84 -11.21 12.91
C VAL A 531 0.64 -11.02 13.83
N GLY A 532 -0.43 -11.79 13.57
CA GLY A 532 -1.73 -11.52 14.19
C GLY A 532 -2.23 -10.12 13.84
N SER A 533 -2.59 -9.32 14.84
CA SER A 533 -2.98 -7.91 14.68
C SER A 533 -1.81 -6.92 14.77
N ARG A 534 -0.57 -7.41 14.91
CA ARG A 534 0.62 -6.57 15.07
C ARG A 534 1.38 -6.41 13.77
N ASN A 535 1.86 -5.19 13.53
CA ASN A 535 2.57 -4.82 12.32
C ASN A 535 4.02 -4.42 12.61
N PHE A 536 4.93 -4.88 11.77
CA PHE A 536 6.37 -4.63 11.87
C PHE A 536 6.89 -4.03 10.54
N PRO A 537 6.92 -2.69 10.39
CA PRO A 537 7.24 -2.03 9.12
C PRO A 537 8.61 -2.38 8.52
N LYS A 538 9.56 -2.84 9.34
CA LYS A 538 10.94 -3.16 8.94
C LYS A 538 11.20 -4.67 8.85
N GLY A 539 10.16 -5.48 9.02
CA GLY A 539 10.30 -6.90 9.38
C GLY A 539 10.45 -7.12 10.88
N ILE A 540 10.34 -8.39 11.29
CA ILE A 540 10.36 -8.80 12.70
C ILE A 540 11.55 -9.71 13.00
N ILE A 541 12.22 -9.44 14.13
CA ILE A 541 13.10 -10.39 14.82
C ILE A 541 12.27 -11.13 15.86
N PHE A 542 11.92 -12.39 15.60
CA PHE A 542 10.97 -13.11 16.46
C PHE A 542 11.65 -13.76 17.67
N ASP A 543 11.17 -13.40 18.87
CA ASP A 543 11.58 -14.01 20.14
C ASP A 543 10.35 -14.37 20.98
N SER A 544 10.03 -15.67 21.07
CA SER A 544 8.84 -16.19 21.76
C SER A 544 8.81 -15.93 23.26
N ARG A 545 9.94 -15.50 23.87
CA ARG A 545 9.98 -15.10 25.28
C ARG A 545 9.31 -13.75 25.52
N VAL A 546 9.43 -12.83 24.55
CA VAL A 546 9.01 -11.43 24.67
C VAL A 546 7.89 -11.05 23.72
N TYR A 547 7.60 -11.87 22.70
CA TYR A 547 6.41 -11.74 21.88
C TYR A 547 5.14 -12.12 22.68
N GLY A 548 4.04 -11.45 22.38
CA GLY A 548 2.71 -11.74 22.91
C GLY A 548 1.62 -10.94 22.17
N PRO A 549 0.40 -11.51 22.07
CA PRO A 549 0.02 -12.85 22.53
C PRO A 549 0.52 -13.97 21.59
N LEU A 550 0.92 -15.13 22.12
CA LEU A 550 1.43 -16.25 21.29
C LEU A 550 0.34 -16.96 20.49
N SER A 551 -0.94 -16.67 20.75
CA SER A 551 -2.07 -17.13 19.94
C SER A 551 -1.94 -16.72 18.46
N ASP A 552 -1.31 -15.56 18.20
CA ASP A 552 -1.05 -15.03 16.86
C ASP A 552 -0.14 -15.93 16.01
N VAL A 553 0.66 -16.76 16.67
CA VAL A 553 1.70 -17.61 16.08
C VAL A 553 1.58 -19.05 16.57
N THR A 554 0.34 -19.53 16.76
CA THR A 554 0.09 -20.93 17.12
C THR A 554 0.75 -21.87 16.08
N PRO A 555 1.54 -22.88 16.47
CA PRO A 555 1.64 -23.50 17.81
C PRO A 555 2.83 -23.06 18.67
N VAL A 556 3.47 -21.91 18.42
CA VAL A 556 4.66 -21.47 19.16
C VAL A 556 4.43 -21.42 20.67
N GLU A 557 5.39 -21.97 21.43
CA GLU A 557 5.39 -21.95 22.88
C GLU A 557 6.32 -20.87 23.42
N ARG A 558 5.97 -20.35 24.61
CA ARG A 558 6.81 -19.39 25.32
C ARG A 558 8.14 -20.05 25.66
N GLY A 559 9.22 -19.51 25.11
CA GLY A 559 10.57 -20.01 25.36
C GLY A 559 11.18 -20.82 24.22
N ASP A 560 10.44 -21.16 23.15
CA ASP A 560 11.00 -21.82 21.95
C ASP A 560 12.27 -21.15 21.42
N SER A 561 12.28 -19.81 21.39
CA SER A 561 13.44 -19.00 20.98
C SER A 561 14.66 -19.09 21.91
N ALA A 562 14.55 -19.72 23.07
CA ALA A 562 15.67 -19.95 23.99
C ALA A 562 15.66 -21.37 24.59
N ALA A 563 14.96 -22.29 23.93
CA ALA A 563 14.97 -23.68 24.31
C ALA A 563 16.38 -24.26 24.16
N PRO A 564 16.68 -25.43 24.78
CA PRO A 564 17.96 -26.09 24.59
C PRO A 564 18.28 -26.20 23.09
N ASN A 565 19.50 -25.82 22.71
CA ASN A 565 19.97 -25.79 21.31
C ASN A 565 19.23 -24.80 20.39
N MET A 566 18.61 -23.74 20.94
CA MET A 566 18.06 -22.62 20.17
C MET A 566 18.79 -21.33 20.55
N GLN A 567 19.60 -20.78 19.63
CA GLN A 567 20.45 -19.62 19.94
C GLN A 567 20.17 -18.39 19.09
N HIS A 568 19.58 -18.51 17.89
CA HIS A 568 19.34 -17.38 17.00
C HIS A 568 17.86 -17.10 16.81
N MET A 569 17.54 -15.87 16.40
CA MET A 569 16.17 -15.42 16.15
C MET A 569 15.85 -15.50 14.67
N ALA A 570 14.64 -15.98 14.41
CA ALA A 570 14.07 -15.88 13.08
C ALA A 570 13.91 -14.41 12.69
N VAL A 571 14.30 -14.12 11.45
CA VAL A 571 14.06 -12.82 10.83
C VAL A 571 13.07 -13.02 9.70
N VAL A 572 11.98 -12.25 9.73
CA VAL A 572 10.88 -12.38 8.77
C VAL A 572 10.58 -11.03 8.13
N LYS A 573 10.42 -11.04 6.80
CA LYS A 573 9.98 -9.91 5.98
C LYS A 573 8.84 -10.35 5.06
N ASP A 574 7.92 -9.44 4.80
CA ASP A 574 6.79 -9.65 3.90
C ASP A 574 6.93 -8.73 2.68
N PHE A 575 6.58 -9.25 1.51
CA PHE A 575 6.55 -8.54 0.24
C PHE A 575 5.18 -8.74 -0.41
N LEU A 576 4.72 -7.78 -1.19
CA LEU A 576 3.46 -7.86 -1.91
C LEU A 576 3.73 -7.80 -3.42
N LEU A 577 3.80 -8.98 -4.03
CA LEU A 577 4.08 -9.14 -5.45
C LEU A 577 2.81 -9.02 -6.27
N TYR A 578 2.97 -8.62 -7.52
CA TYR A 578 1.92 -8.65 -8.51
C TYR A 578 1.98 -9.96 -9.29
N VAL A 579 0.83 -10.59 -9.59
CA VAL A 579 0.69 -11.77 -10.46
C VAL A 579 -0.01 -11.44 -11.79
N HIS A 580 0.59 -11.78 -12.94
CA HIS A 580 -0.04 -11.61 -14.25
C HIS A 580 -0.95 -12.82 -14.48
N GLU A 581 -2.18 -12.61 -14.96
CA GLU A 581 -2.98 -13.71 -15.53
C GLU A 581 -2.41 -14.20 -16.86
#